data_AF-A0A2M7ML28-F1
#
_entry.id   AF-A0A2M7ML28-F1
#
_cell.length_a   1.000
_cell.length_b   1.000
_cell.length_c   1.000
_cell.angle_alpha   90.00
_cell.angle_beta   90.00
_cell.angle_gamma   90.00
#
_symmetry.space_group_name_H-M   'P 1'
#
loop_
_entity.id
_entity.type
_entity.pdbx_description
1 polymer ?
#
loop_
_entity_poly.entity_id
_entity_poly.type
_entity_poly.pdbx_seq_one_letter_code
_entity_poly.pdbx_strand_id
1 'polypeptide(L)'
;MEKIIENTPGEDNFLLGFGLSFGFHFLLVCLAIALRIGVFSSSNSVQKSFAPKLQFMLESNAAVLPNLNSETMSTDKPIEKSSISESSQTSAALLSPFANADTSTLTQDYSETSLNVKLKFPGGWKYIDQNVKKKLDGVTFFADPQIFNPPPYVHLDVAEKYLFNPAHFSQKMKTSRSEYYFNDPEELEGTYSLIIYIKTDTKEDFIIKLIVKGKEPFYRFLPSFWGIVQSFEFGNSIF
;
A
#
# COMPACT_ATOMS: atom_id res chain seq x y z
N MET A 1 48.45 -58.54 -57.26
CA MET A 1 48.72 -57.33 -56.45
C MET A 1 47.60 -56.36 -56.75
N GLU A 2 46.62 -56.27 -55.86
CA GLU A 2 45.48 -55.36 -55.97
C GLU A 2 45.56 -54.40 -54.78
N LYS A 3 45.56 -53.10 -55.07
CA LYS A 3 45.77 -52.03 -54.09
C LYS A 3 44.40 -51.56 -53.60
N ILE A 4 44.05 -51.90 -52.36
CA ILE A 4 42.83 -51.40 -51.71
C ILE A 4 43.07 -49.94 -51.34
N ILE A 5 42.21 -49.04 -51.85
CA ILE A 5 42.17 -47.63 -51.46
C ILE A 5 41.04 -47.51 -50.44
N GLU A 6 41.39 -47.31 -49.17
CA GLU A 6 40.43 -46.90 -48.14
C GLU A 6 40.05 -45.44 -48.36
N ASN A 7 38.75 -45.19 -48.46
CA ASN A 7 38.16 -43.87 -48.61
C ASN A 7 37.71 -43.41 -47.20
N THR A 8 38.48 -42.53 -46.57
CA THR A 8 38.12 -41.94 -45.26
C THR A 8 37.05 -40.86 -45.43
N PRO A 9 35.90 -40.93 -44.75
CA PRO A 9 34.87 -39.91 -44.88
C PRO A 9 35.13 -38.73 -43.94
N GLY A 10 35.16 -37.52 -44.51
CA GLY A 10 34.46 -36.36 -43.96
C GLY A 10 35.19 -35.48 -42.94
N GLU A 11 36.25 -34.78 -43.36
CA GLU A 11 36.73 -33.59 -42.63
C GLU A 11 35.82 -32.37 -42.85
N ASP A 12 35.10 -32.32 -43.98
CA ASP A 12 34.31 -31.15 -44.41
C ASP A 12 33.09 -30.87 -43.53
N ASN A 13 32.52 -31.91 -42.90
CA ASN A 13 31.33 -31.80 -42.06
C ASN A 13 31.64 -31.33 -40.63
N PHE A 14 32.89 -31.49 -40.18
CA PHE A 14 33.29 -31.11 -38.82
C PHE A 14 33.38 -29.59 -38.67
N LEU A 15 34.00 -28.92 -39.64
CA LEU A 15 34.13 -27.46 -39.64
C LEU A 15 32.78 -26.76 -39.77
N LEU A 16 31.86 -27.32 -40.57
CA LEU A 16 30.50 -26.80 -40.73
C LEU A 16 29.68 -26.91 -39.43
N GLY A 17 29.77 -28.07 -38.75
CA GLY A 17 29.08 -28.30 -37.47
C GLY A 17 29.62 -27.42 -36.33
N PHE A 18 30.94 -27.21 -36.28
CA PHE A 18 31.57 -26.34 -35.29
C PHE A 18 31.20 -24.87 -35.49
N GLY A 19 31.19 -24.39 -36.75
CA GLY A 19 30.78 -23.02 -37.08
C GLY A 19 29.32 -22.72 -36.73
N LEU A 20 28.41 -23.66 -37.02
CA LEU A 20 26.98 -23.53 -36.68
C LEU A 20 26.75 -23.49 -35.16
N SER A 21 27.44 -24.34 -34.41
CA SER A 21 27.35 -24.35 -32.94
C SER A 21 27.85 -23.03 -32.34
N PHE A 22 28.99 -22.52 -32.80
CA PHE A 22 29.54 -21.26 -32.31
C PHE A 22 28.62 -20.08 -32.63
N GLY A 23 28.08 -20.01 -33.85
CA GLY A 23 27.12 -18.98 -34.25
C GLY A 23 25.83 -18.99 -33.42
N PHE A 24 25.31 -20.18 -33.11
CA PHE A 24 24.12 -20.32 -32.27
C PHE A 24 24.35 -19.83 -30.83
N HIS A 25 25.48 -20.20 -30.22
CA HIS A 25 25.82 -19.74 -28.88
C HIS A 25 26.04 -18.22 -28.83
N PHE A 26 26.69 -17.64 -29.85
CA PHE A 26 26.87 -16.20 -29.96
C PHE A 26 25.53 -15.46 -30.06
N LEU A 27 24.58 -15.98 -30.85
CA LEU A 27 23.23 -15.44 -30.97
C LEU A 27 22.49 -15.42 -29.61
N LEU A 28 22.59 -16.51 -28.84
CA LEU A 28 21.96 -16.61 -27.51
C LEU A 28 22.55 -15.60 -26.52
N VAL A 29 23.87 -15.38 -26.55
CA VAL A 29 24.53 -14.37 -25.72
C VAL A 29 24.09 -12.97 -26.12
N CYS A 30 24.04 -12.65 -27.42
CA CYS A 30 23.53 -11.36 -27.90
C CYS A 30 22.07 -11.13 -27.49
N LEU A 31 21.21 -12.14 -27.58
CA LEU A 31 19.81 -12.05 -27.17
C LEU A 31 19.68 -11.81 -25.66
N ALA A 32 20.48 -12.49 -24.84
CA ALA A 32 20.50 -12.29 -23.39
C ALA A 32 20.96 -10.86 -23.01
N ILE A 33 21.94 -10.30 -23.72
CA ILE A 33 22.40 -8.91 -23.53
C ILE A 33 21.31 -7.93 -23.98
N ALA A 34 20.68 -8.15 -25.12
CA ALA A 34 19.61 -7.29 -25.63
C ALA A 34 18.40 -7.26 -24.68
N LEU A 35 18.02 -8.40 -24.10
CA LEU A 35 16.96 -8.47 -23.08
C LEU A 35 17.36 -7.73 -21.78
N ARG A 36 18.63 -7.79 -21.37
CA ARG A 36 19.12 -7.03 -20.20
C ARG A 36 19.11 -5.53 -20.43
N ILE A 37 19.45 -5.05 -21.62
CA ILE A 37 19.47 -3.61 -21.96
C ILE A 37 18.05 -3.11 -22.22
N GLY A 38 17.20 -3.89 -22.89
CA GLY A 38 15.81 -3.53 -23.20
C GLY A 38 14.90 -3.41 -21.97
N VAL A 39 15.24 -4.08 -20.87
CA VAL A 39 14.52 -3.97 -19.59
C VAL A 39 14.91 -2.71 -18.80
N PHE A 40 15.97 -1.99 -19.18
CA PHE A 40 16.47 -0.81 -18.45
C PHE A 40 16.30 0.54 -19.17
N SER A 41 15.53 0.59 -20.26
CA SER A 41 15.31 1.83 -21.00
C SER A 41 13.82 2.20 -21.10
N SER A 42 13.22 2.53 -19.95
CA SER A 42 12.05 3.41 -19.90
C SER A 42 11.84 3.94 -18.47
N SER A 43 12.44 5.08 -18.17
CA SER A 43 11.95 6.05 -17.20
C SER A 43 12.87 7.28 -17.21
N ASN A 44 12.82 8.06 -18.29
CA ASN A 44 13.20 9.46 -18.22
C ASN A 44 11.92 10.24 -17.90
N SER A 45 11.61 10.39 -16.62
CA SER A 45 10.53 11.27 -16.17
C SER A 45 10.99 12.73 -16.32
N VAL A 46 10.73 13.31 -17.49
CA VAL A 46 10.74 14.75 -17.69
C VAL A 46 9.61 15.33 -16.84
N GLN A 47 9.96 15.98 -15.73
CA GLN A 47 9.08 16.87 -14.99
C GLN A 47 8.55 17.95 -15.94
N LYS A 48 7.27 17.86 -16.30
CA LYS A 48 6.48 19.03 -16.69
C LYS A 48 5.48 19.29 -15.59
N SER A 49 5.82 20.24 -14.71
CA SER A 49 4.90 20.79 -13.74
C SER A 49 3.78 21.53 -14.47
N PHE A 50 2.60 20.92 -14.55
CA PHE A 50 1.36 21.64 -14.77
C PHE A 50 0.68 21.77 -13.41
N ALA A 51 0.69 22.98 -12.85
CA ALA A 51 -0.08 23.31 -11.67
C ALA A 51 -1.49 23.76 -12.10
N PRO A 52 -2.57 23.03 -11.77
CA PRO A 52 -3.89 23.63 -11.77
C PRO A 52 -4.09 24.40 -10.46
N LYS A 53 -4.37 25.69 -10.61
CA LYS A 53 -4.76 26.66 -9.59
C LYS A 53 -6.07 26.21 -8.92
N LEU A 54 -6.00 25.65 -7.72
CA LEU A 54 -7.16 25.34 -6.88
C LEU A 54 -7.47 26.56 -5.99
N GLN A 55 -8.45 27.37 -6.40
CA GLN A 55 -9.07 28.39 -5.56
C GLN A 55 -10.04 27.70 -4.60
N PHE A 56 -9.70 27.67 -3.31
CA PHE A 56 -10.63 27.28 -2.25
C PHE A 56 -11.25 28.55 -1.67
N MET A 57 -12.54 28.76 -1.92
CA MET A 57 -13.33 29.76 -1.20
C MET A 57 -13.59 29.25 0.22
N LEU A 58 -13.00 29.94 1.20
CA LEU A 58 -13.45 29.92 2.58
C LEU A 58 -14.57 30.94 2.70
N GLU A 59 -15.82 30.48 2.72
CA GLU A 59 -16.94 31.30 3.13
C GLU A 59 -17.36 30.91 4.56
N SER A 60 -17.31 31.91 5.41
CA SER A 60 -17.52 31.92 6.84
C SER A 60 -18.96 31.56 7.24
N ASN A 61 -19.12 30.73 8.27
CA ASN A 61 -20.31 30.78 9.12
C ASN A 61 -19.90 30.77 10.59
N ALA A 62 -19.98 31.96 11.19
CA ALA A 62 -19.94 32.17 12.62
C ALA A 62 -21.37 32.40 13.14
N ALA A 63 -21.65 31.84 14.32
CA ALA A 63 -22.85 32.01 15.16
C ALA A 63 -24.16 31.40 14.57
N VAL A 64 -24.98 30.66 15.32
CA VAL A 64 -25.67 31.04 16.55
C VAL A 64 -26.09 29.77 17.32
N LEU A 65 -25.78 29.71 18.63
CA LEU A 65 -26.53 28.91 19.61
C LEU A 65 -27.59 29.81 20.26
N PRO A 66 -28.73 29.24 20.68
CA PRO A 66 -29.27 29.58 21.98
C PRO A 66 -29.57 28.36 22.84
N ASN A 67 -29.70 28.68 24.12
CA ASN A 67 -29.54 27.86 25.30
C ASN A 67 -30.89 27.68 26.04
N LEU A 68 -30.92 26.65 26.91
CA LEU A 68 -31.62 26.57 28.21
C LEU A 68 -33.12 26.19 28.37
N ASN A 69 -33.28 25.29 29.36
CA ASN A 69 -34.36 25.06 30.34
C ASN A 69 -35.34 23.91 30.06
N SER A 70 -35.75 23.05 31.01
CA SER A 70 -35.36 22.72 32.41
C SER A 70 -36.39 21.69 32.94
N GLU A 71 -35.94 20.69 33.74
CA GLU A 71 -36.64 19.97 34.86
C GLU A 71 -37.99 19.23 34.60
N THR A 72 -38.35 18.07 35.17
CA THR A 72 -38.09 17.46 36.49
C THR A 72 -38.53 15.96 36.54
N MET A 73 -37.83 15.14 37.35
CA MET A 73 -38.23 14.02 38.29
C MET A 73 -39.54 13.20 38.08
N SER A 74 -39.74 11.93 38.49
CA SER A 74 -39.08 10.84 39.26
C SER A 74 -39.94 9.56 38.99
N THR A 75 -39.51 8.29 39.11
CA THR A 75 -39.41 7.50 40.37
C THR A 75 -38.98 6.04 40.04
N ASP A 76 -38.29 5.42 40.99
CA ASP A 76 -37.59 4.13 41.04
C ASP A 76 -38.44 2.82 41.12
N LYS A 77 -37.96 1.75 40.42
CA LYS A 77 -37.79 0.31 40.80
C LYS A 77 -38.95 -0.62 41.30
N PRO A 78 -38.78 -1.98 41.40
CA PRO A 78 -37.85 -2.95 40.73
C PRO A 78 -38.42 -4.39 40.36
N ILE A 79 -37.62 -5.20 39.62
CA ILE A 79 -37.55 -6.70 39.51
C ILE A 79 -38.71 -7.38 38.69
N GLU A 80 -38.51 -8.25 37.69
CA GLU A 80 -37.88 -9.58 37.74
C GLU A 80 -37.51 -10.19 36.35
N LYS A 81 -36.47 -11.03 36.38
CA LYS A 81 -35.96 -12.05 35.44
C LYS A 81 -36.97 -12.65 34.42
N SER A 82 -36.60 -12.65 33.14
CA SER A 82 -36.91 -13.75 32.22
C SER A 82 -35.81 -13.90 31.17
N SER A 83 -35.11 -15.02 31.25
CA SER A 83 -34.31 -15.63 30.18
C SER A 83 -35.18 -15.98 28.97
N ILE A 84 -34.68 -15.79 27.74
CA ILE A 84 -34.71 -16.76 26.62
C ILE A 84 -34.03 -16.12 25.39
N SER A 85 -33.02 -16.85 24.91
CA SER A 85 -32.62 -17.14 23.52
C SER A 85 -32.38 -16.02 22.51
N GLU A 86 -31.15 -16.02 22.01
CA GLU A 86 -30.73 -15.87 20.60
C GLU A 86 -31.84 -15.57 19.58
N SER A 87 -31.73 -14.41 18.92
CA SER A 87 -31.61 -14.31 17.46
C SER A 87 -31.69 -12.85 17.01
N SER A 88 -31.20 -12.59 15.80
CA SER A 88 -31.02 -11.28 15.13
C SER A 88 -29.66 -10.67 15.46
N GLN A 89 -28.56 -11.03 14.78
CA GLN A 89 -28.41 -10.86 13.34
C GLN A 89 -29.18 -9.64 12.83
N THR A 90 -28.73 -8.47 13.26
CA THR A 90 -28.73 -7.30 12.38
C THR A 90 -27.26 -7.03 12.09
N SER A 91 -26.71 -7.81 11.16
CA SER A 91 -25.50 -7.41 10.45
C SER A 91 -25.87 -6.14 9.68
N ALA A 92 -25.77 -4.99 10.36
CA ALA A 92 -25.43 -3.75 9.70
C ALA A 92 -24.24 -4.12 8.82
N ALA A 93 -24.46 -4.14 7.51
CA ALA A 93 -23.40 -4.36 6.55
C ALA A 93 -22.27 -3.43 6.96
N LEU A 94 -21.18 -4.00 7.47
CA LEU A 94 -19.94 -3.28 7.72
C LEU A 94 -19.59 -2.68 6.36
N LEU A 95 -19.92 -1.41 6.17
CA LEU A 95 -19.46 -0.64 5.04
C LEU A 95 -17.94 -0.71 5.15
N SER A 96 -17.34 -1.56 4.32
CA SER A 96 -15.90 -1.69 4.25
C SER A 96 -15.33 -0.28 4.14
N PRO A 97 -14.33 0.10 4.93
CA PRO A 97 -13.72 1.43 4.81
C PRO A 97 -13.21 1.71 3.39
N PHE A 98 -12.94 0.65 2.61
CA PHE A 98 -12.63 0.74 1.18
C PHE A 98 -13.79 1.20 0.29
N ALA A 99 -15.05 1.14 0.73
CA ALA A 99 -16.17 1.68 -0.03
C ALA A 99 -16.13 3.21 -0.13
N ASN A 100 -15.52 3.87 0.86
CA ASN A 100 -15.32 5.32 0.90
C ASN A 100 -13.88 5.73 0.54
N ALA A 101 -13.09 4.80 -0.01
CA ALA A 101 -11.72 5.08 -0.42
C ALA A 101 -11.74 6.01 -1.65
N ASP A 102 -10.99 7.11 -1.56
CA ASP A 102 -10.78 8.01 -2.68
C ASP A 102 -9.40 7.74 -3.30
N THR A 103 -9.41 7.24 -4.54
CA THR A 103 -8.19 6.97 -5.32
C THR A 103 -7.89 8.06 -6.35
N SER A 104 -8.74 9.07 -6.49
CA SER A 104 -8.63 10.11 -7.53
C SER A 104 -7.36 10.95 -7.42
N THR A 105 -6.82 11.10 -6.20
CA THR A 105 -5.60 11.85 -5.92
C THR A 105 -4.33 10.99 -5.97
N LEU A 106 -4.46 9.66 -6.02
CA LEU A 106 -3.35 8.70 -5.95
C LEU A 106 -2.68 8.50 -7.31
N THR A 107 -1.94 9.51 -7.73
CA THR A 107 -1.33 9.58 -9.06
C THR A 107 0.16 9.20 -9.08
N GLN A 108 0.76 8.88 -7.94
CA GLN A 108 2.16 8.47 -7.83
C GLN A 108 2.27 7.02 -7.36
N ASP A 109 3.22 6.29 -7.92
CA ASP A 109 3.52 4.91 -7.56
C ASP A 109 4.85 4.82 -6.79
N TYR A 110 4.82 4.12 -5.66
CA TYR A 110 6.01 3.69 -4.92
C TYR A 110 6.23 2.19 -5.14
N SER A 111 7.49 1.79 -5.30
CA SER A 111 7.87 0.39 -5.45
C SER A 111 9.21 0.13 -4.79
N GLU A 112 9.28 -0.95 -4.00
CA GLU A 112 10.48 -1.43 -3.32
C GLU A 112 10.63 -2.94 -3.61
N THR A 113 11.87 -3.40 -3.81
CA THR A 113 12.16 -4.74 -4.37
C THR A 113 12.48 -5.81 -3.33
N SER A 114 13.01 -5.45 -2.15
CA SER A 114 13.40 -6.39 -1.11
C SER A 114 12.21 -7.17 -0.53
N LEU A 115 11.05 -6.52 -0.41
CA LEU A 115 9.78 -7.12 0.03
C LEU A 115 8.70 -7.13 -1.07
N ASN A 116 9.05 -6.66 -2.27
CA ASN A 116 8.13 -6.46 -3.40
C ASN A 116 6.89 -5.65 -2.99
N VAL A 117 7.12 -4.57 -2.26
CA VAL A 117 6.07 -3.65 -1.82
C VAL A 117 5.76 -2.66 -2.91
N LYS A 118 4.48 -2.45 -3.18
CA LYS A 118 3.98 -1.37 -4.03
C LYS A 118 2.85 -0.63 -3.33
N LEU A 119 2.79 0.68 -3.54
CA LEU A 119 1.79 1.53 -2.93
C LEU A 119 1.53 2.74 -3.82
N LYS A 120 0.29 3.15 -3.98
CA LYS A 120 -0.03 4.45 -4.60
C LYS A 120 -0.20 5.51 -3.54
N PHE A 121 0.27 6.72 -3.84
CA PHE A 121 0.22 7.85 -2.92
C PHE A 121 -0.13 9.15 -3.64
N PRO A 122 -0.57 10.20 -2.92
CA PRO A 122 -1.14 11.38 -3.57
C PRO A 122 -0.14 12.17 -4.40
N GLY A 123 -0.61 12.82 -5.46
CA GLY A 123 0.19 13.77 -6.24
C GLY A 123 0.77 14.90 -5.39
N GLY A 124 2.05 15.23 -5.59
CA GLY A 124 2.74 16.30 -4.86
C GLY A 124 3.30 15.90 -3.49
N TRP A 125 3.00 14.69 -3.01
CA TRP A 125 3.65 14.12 -1.83
C TRP A 125 5.06 13.62 -2.16
N LYS A 126 5.90 13.55 -1.14
CA LYS A 126 7.26 12.98 -1.19
C LYS A 126 7.35 11.78 -0.26
N TYR A 127 8.39 10.97 -0.42
CA TYR A 127 8.66 9.85 0.48
C TYR A 127 10.13 9.75 0.89
N ILE A 128 10.38 9.09 2.03
CA ILE A 128 11.70 8.76 2.55
C ILE A 128 11.69 7.29 2.98
N ASP A 129 12.58 6.50 2.38
CA ASP A 129 12.76 5.09 2.70
C ASP A 129 13.68 4.90 3.92
N GLN A 130 13.35 3.89 4.71
CA GLN A 130 14.12 3.43 5.86
C GLN A 130 14.48 1.96 5.61
N ASN A 131 15.76 1.70 5.39
CA ASN A 131 16.26 0.38 5.03
C ASN A 131 17.25 -0.12 6.09
N VAL A 132 17.04 -1.33 6.60
CA VAL A 132 17.96 -2.02 7.51
C VAL A 132 18.57 -3.20 6.77
N LYS A 133 19.90 -3.27 6.70
CA LYS A 133 20.64 -4.34 6.00
C LYS A 133 20.18 -4.56 4.54
N LYS A 134 19.89 -3.46 3.82
CA LYS A 134 19.40 -3.45 2.42
C LYS A 134 18.01 -4.08 2.23
N LYS A 135 17.23 -4.20 3.29
CA LYS A 135 15.83 -4.61 3.28
C LYS A 135 14.97 -3.44 3.77
N LEU A 136 13.79 -3.29 3.20
CA LEU A 136 12.78 -2.34 3.67
C LEU A 136 12.46 -2.62 5.14
N ASP A 137 12.51 -1.56 5.93
CA ASP A 137 12.09 -1.51 7.33
C ASP A 137 10.86 -0.60 7.47
N GLY A 138 10.85 0.51 6.74
CA GLY A 138 9.68 1.36 6.62
C GLY A 138 9.84 2.43 5.53
N VAL A 139 8.77 3.16 5.25
CA VAL A 139 8.77 4.34 4.37
C VAL A 139 7.78 5.36 4.91
N THR A 140 8.15 6.64 4.85
CA THR A 140 7.27 7.75 5.24
C THR A 140 6.91 8.57 4.03
N PHE A 141 5.62 8.72 3.73
CA PHE A 141 5.06 9.62 2.72
C PHE A 141 4.52 10.87 3.38
N PHE A 142 4.79 12.06 2.84
CA PHE A 142 4.31 13.32 3.43
C PHE A 142 3.96 14.35 2.36
N ALA A 143 2.98 15.19 2.68
CA ALA A 143 2.58 16.30 1.82
C ALA A 143 3.63 17.42 1.82
N ASP A 144 3.51 18.36 0.87
CA ASP A 144 4.38 19.53 0.82
C ASP A 144 4.23 20.39 2.09
N PRO A 145 5.31 20.61 2.86
CA PRO A 145 5.28 21.42 4.08
C PRO A 145 4.94 22.91 3.83
N GLN A 146 5.04 23.39 2.59
CA GLN A 146 4.61 24.75 2.23
C GLN A 146 3.09 24.89 2.14
N ILE A 147 2.38 23.78 1.89
CA ILE A 147 0.92 23.75 1.79
C ILE A 147 0.30 23.39 3.14
N PHE A 148 0.90 22.45 3.86
CA PHE A 148 0.43 21.96 5.14
C PHE A 148 1.54 22.03 6.19
N ASN A 149 1.29 22.72 7.31
CA ASN A 149 2.28 22.84 8.38
C ASN A 149 1.67 22.54 9.77
N PRO A 150 2.04 21.42 10.42
CA PRO A 150 2.93 20.37 9.92
C PRO A 150 2.25 19.56 8.79
N PRO A 151 3.03 18.96 7.88
CA PRO A 151 2.47 18.17 6.80
C PRO A 151 1.81 16.90 7.35
N PRO A 152 0.63 16.49 6.84
CA PRO A 152 0.13 15.14 7.07
C PRO A 152 1.13 14.14 6.50
N TYR A 153 1.24 12.99 7.16
CA TYR A 153 2.10 11.91 6.69
C TYR A 153 1.48 10.54 6.90
N VAL A 154 1.88 9.61 6.05
CA VAL A 154 1.55 8.20 6.10
C VAL A 154 2.85 7.43 6.28
N HIS A 155 2.92 6.59 7.30
CA HIS A 155 4.07 5.73 7.55
C HIS A 155 3.69 4.27 7.29
N LEU A 156 4.46 3.58 6.45
CA LEU A 156 4.45 2.13 6.34
C LEU A 156 5.63 1.59 7.14
N ASP A 157 5.36 0.62 8.01
CA ASP A 157 6.36 -0.13 8.78
C ASP A 157 6.25 -1.63 8.49
N VAL A 158 7.39 -2.32 8.48
CA VAL A 158 7.46 -3.77 8.49
C VAL A 158 7.25 -4.27 9.92
N ALA A 159 6.23 -5.09 10.13
CA ALA A 159 5.85 -5.56 11.45
C ALA A 159 6.28 -7.00 11.71
N GLU A 160 6.81 -7.23 12.91
CA GLU A 160 7.21 -8.54 13.39
C GLU A 160 5.98 -9.35 13.81
N LYS A 161 5.67 -10.44 13.08
CA LYS A 161 4.42 -11.21 13.25
C LYS A 161 4.17 -11.71 14.66
N TYR A 162 5.22 -12.00 15.44
CA TYR A 162 5.08 -12.54 16.79
C TYR A 162 4.64 -11.49 17.82
N LEU A 163 4.71 -10.20 17.48
CA LEU A 163 4.20 -9.11 18.32
C LEU A 163 2.71 -8.83 18.10
N PHE A 164 2.10 -9.44 17.08
CA PHE A 164 0.70 -9.25 16.77
C PHE A 164 -0.21 -9.88 17.83
N ASN A 165 -1.06 -9.04 18.44
CA ASN A 165 -2.15 -9.49 19.28
C ASN A 165 -3.51 -9.01 18.70
N PRO A 166 -4.34 -9.89 18.12
CA PRO A 166 -5.62 -9.49 17.54
C PRO A 166 -6.60 -8.94 18.59
N ALA A 167 -6.42 -9.26 19.88
CA ALA A 167 -7.28 -8.77 20.96
C ALA A 167 -7.14 -7.25 21.21
N HIS A 168 -6.11 -6.60 20.65
CA HIS A 168 -5.92 -5.15 20.77
C HIS A 168 -6.71 -4.35 19.72
N PHE A 169 -7.46 -5.01 18.84
CA PHE A 169 -8.16 -4.38 17.73
C PHE A 169 -9.68 -4.58 17.83
N SER A 170 -10.45 -3.50 17.70
CA SER A 170 -11.90 -3.52 17.74
C SER A 170 -12.53 -3.88 16.39
N GLN A 171 -11.81 -3.63 15.29
CA GLN A 171 -12.30 -3.83 13.93
C GLN A 171 -11.37 -4.74 13.14
N LYS A 172 -11.98 -5.53 12.24
CA LYS A 172 -11.25 -6.37 11.28
C LYS A 172 -11.97 -6.43 9.94
N MET A 173 -11.21 -6.51 8.86
CA MET A 173 -11.71 -6.83 7.53
C MET A 173 -10.78 -7.80 6.82
N LYS A 174 -11.34 -8.59 5.90
CA LYS A 174 -10.59 -9.59 5.15
C LYS A 174 -10.72 -9.34 3.66
N THR A 175 -9.60 -9.47 2.96
CA THR A 175 -9.52 -9.52 1.50
C THR A 175 -9.03 -10.89 1.07
N SER A 176 -8.88 -11.12 -0.24
CA SER A 176 -8.29 -12.35 -0.76
C SER A 176 -6.82 -12.54 -0.39
N ARG A 177 -6.10 -11.45 -0.05
CA ARG A 177 -4.64 -11.45 0.16
C ARG A 177 -4.21 -11.24 1.61
N SER A 178 -5.03 -10.57 2.39
CA SER A 178 -4.64 -10.10 3.72
C SER A 178 -5.86 -9.87 4.62
N GLU A 179 -5.58 -9.86 5.93
CA GLU A 179 -6.52 -9.44 6.96
C GLU A 179 -6.03 -8.13 7.56
N TYR A 180 -6.94 -7.18 7.69
CA TYR A 180 -6.65 -5.85 8.23
C TYR A 180 -7.29 -5.73 9.60
N TYR A 181 -6.55 -5.17 10.55
CA TYR A 181 -6.96 -4.95 11.93
C TYR A 181 -6.71 -3.49 12.30
N PHE A 182 -7.70 -2.84 12.91
CA PHE A 182 -7.61 -1.42 13.26
C PHE A 182 -8.59 -1.06 14.37
N ASN A 183 -8.35 0.09 14.99
CA ASN A 183 -9.21 0.72 15.98
C ASN A 183 -9.81 2.01 15.41
N ASP A 184 -10.67 2.66 16.18
CA ASP A 184 -11.07 4.02 15.88
C ASP A 184 -9.86 4.97 15.96
N PRO A 185 -9.87 6.11 15.23
CA PRO A 185 -8.80 7.09 15.29
C PRO A 185 -8.53 7.58 16.71
N GLU A 186 -7.25 7.72 17.04
CA GLU A 186 -6.79 8.24 18.33
C GLU A 186 -6.41 9.72 18.20
N GLU A 187 -6.68 10.50 19.25
CA GLU A 187 -6.23 11.89 19.38
C GLU A 187 -5.26 12.02 20.55
N LEU A 188 -4.12 12.65 20.29
CA LEU A 188 -3.12 12.97 21.29
C LEU A 188 -2.50 14.33 20.96
N GLU A 189 -2.58 15.27 21.90
CA GLU A 189 -2.00 16.62 21.76
C GLU A 189 -2.43 17.35 20.47
N GLY A 190 -3.70 17.22 20.08
CA GLY A 190 -4.25 17.82 18.86
C GLY A 190 -3.78 17.14 17.56
N THR A 191 -3.08 16.00 17.65
CA THR A 191 -2.71 15.16 16.53
C THR A 191 -3.62 13.94 16.49
N TYR A 192 -4.21 13.69 15.33
CA TYR A 192 -5.06 12.54 15.08
C TYR A 192 -4.28 11.47 14.32
N SER A 193 -4.47 10.21 14.69
CA SER A 193 -3.85 9.09 14.01
C SER A 193 -4.77 7.89 13.83
N LEU A 194 -4.54 7.14 12.77
CA LEU A 194 -5.19 5.85 12.52
C LEU A 194 -4.13 4.84 12.10
N ILE A 195 -4.10 3.71 12.79
CA ILE A 195 -3.13 2.62 12.57
C ILE A 195 -3.87 1.43 11.99
N ILE A 196 -3.41 0.96 10.84
CA ILE A 196 -3.92 -0.24 10.17
C ILE A 196 -2.82 -1.31 10.21
N TYR A 197 -3.07 -2.39 10.95
CA TYR A 197 -2.23 -3.58 10.90
C TYR A 197 -2.69 -4.48 9.75
N ILE A 198 -1.77 -4.88 8.88
CA ILE A 198 -2.00 -5.71 7.70
C ILE A 198 -1.32 -7.05 7.93
N LYS A 199 -2.12 -8.05 8.29
CA LYS A 199 -1.70 -9.43 8.44
C LYS A 199 -1.64 -10.11 7.07
N THR A 200 -0.48 -10.66 6.74
CA THR A 200 -0.23 -11.33 5.46
C THR A 200 0.02 -12.83 5.64
N ASP A 201 0.04 -13.56 4.53
CA ASP A 201 0.50 -14.95 4.44
C ASP A 201 2.02 -15.08 4.19
N THR A 202 2.73 -13.96 4.00
CA THR A 202 4.17 -13.94 3.72
C THR A 202 5.01 -14.04 5.02
N LYS A 203 6.31 -13.74 4.95
CA LYS A 203 7.17 -13.74 6.15
C LYS A 203 6.95 -12.53 7.04
N GLU A 204 6.54 -11.40 6.47
CA GLU A 204 6.38 -10.14 7.20
C GLU A 204 4.92 -9.69 7.22
N ASP A 205 4.51 -9.03 8.30
CA ASP A 205 3.29 -8.25 8.32
C ASP A 205 3.64 -6.77 8.11
N PHE A 206 2.63 -5.91 7.98
CA PHE A 206 2.86 -4.49 7.76
C PHE A 206 1.94 -3.64 8.63
N ILE A 207 2.36 -2.43 8.94
CA ILE A 207 1.53 -1.41 9.58
C ILE A 207 1.52 -0.18 8.68
N ILE A 208 0.33 0.36 8.40
CA ILE A 208 0.17 1.64 7.72
C ILE A 208 -0.51 2.61 8.69
N LYS A 209 0.14 3.74 8.96
CA LYS A 209 -0.33 4.75 9.92
C LYS A 209 -0.53 6.10 9.26
N LEU A 210 -1.72 6.68 9.41
CA LEU A 210 -1.99 8.08 9.10
C LEU A 210 -1.74 8.94 10.33
N ILE A 211 -1.06 10.08 10.18
CA ILE A 211 -0.88 11.09 11.24
C ILE A 211 -1.14 12.48 10.67
N VAL A 212 -2.06 13.22 11.29
CA VAL A 212 -2.45 14.56 10.85
C VAL A 212 -2.70 15.47 12.05
N LYS A 213 -2.20 16.71 12.00
CA LYS A 213 -2.54 17.72 13.01
C LYS A 213 -3.94 18.28 12.76
N GLY A 214 -4.78 18.23 13.79
CA GLY A 214 -6.15 18.75 13.77
C GLY A 214 -7.18 17.75 13.24
N LYS A 215 -8.37 17.79 13.85
CA LYS A 215 -9.49 16.89 13.56
C LYS A 215 -10.00 17.00 12.14
N GLU A 216 -10.27 18.22 11.69
CA GLU A 216 -10.90 18.44 10.40
C GLU A 216 -9.99 18.11 9.22
N PRO A 217 -8.69 18.50 9.21
CA PRO A 217 -7.74 17.98 8.25
C PRO A 217 -7.66 16.45 8.25
N PHE A 218 -7.63 15.82 9.44
CA PHE A 218 -7.58 14.36 9.54
C PHE A 218 -8.73 13.68 8.79
N TYR A 219 -9.97 14.07 9.06
CA TYR A 219 -11.13 13.48 8.37
C TYR A 219 -11.19 13.82 6.87
N ARG A 220 -10.57 14.93 6.44
CA ARG A 220 -10.41 15.25 5.02
C ARG A 220 -9.43 14.33 4.32
N PHE A 221 -8.33 13.93 4.98
CA PHE A 221 -7.34 13.01 4.41
C PHE A 221 -7.73 11.54 4.53
N LEU A 222 -8.67 11.20 5.42
CA LEU A 222 -9.07 9.83 5.71
C LEU A 222 -9.55 9.04 4.47
N PRO A 223 -10.38 9.58 3.56
CA PRO A 223 -10.76 8.88 2.32
C PRO A 223 -9.56 8.54 1.43
N SER A 224 -8.64 9.49 1.24
CA SER A 224 -7.43 9.25 0.45
C SER A 224 -6.49 8.25 1.13
N PHE A 225 -6.41 8.29 2.47
CA PHE A 225 -5.66 7.30 3.24
C PHE A 225 -6.19 5.88 3.04
N TRP A 226 -7.52 5.69 3.05
CA TRP A 226 -8.10 4.40 2.74
C TRP A 226 -7.80 3.96 1.30
N GLY A 227 -7.73 4.91 0.35
CA GLY A 227 -7.23 4.63 -1.00
C GLY A 227 -5.77 4.15 -1.02
N ILE A 228 -4.90 4.78 -0.21
CA ILE A 228 -3.50 4.36 -0.05
C ILE A 228 -3.47 2.92 0.46
N VAL A 229 -4.14 2.62 1.57
CA VAL A 229 -4.22 1.27 2.15
C VAL A 229 -4.78 0.26 1.15
N GLN A 230 -5.82 0.62 0.39
CA GLN A 230 -6.41 -0.24 -0.64
C GLN A 230 -5.45 -0.53 -1.80
N SER A 231 -4.57 0.41 -2.13
CA SER A 231 -3.57 0.25 -3.20
C SER A 231 -2.33 -0.54 -2.80
N PHE A 232 -2.21 -0.91 -1.52
CA PHE A 232 -1.04 -1.60 -0.99
C PHE A 232 -0.94 -3.03 -1.52
N GLU A 233 0.20 -3.35 -2.11
CA GLU A 233 0.57 -4.69 -2.56
C GLU A 233 1.92 -5.09 -1.97
N PHE A 234 2.11 -6.40 -1.74
CA PHE A 234 3.33 -6.96 -1.18
C PHE A 234 3.59 -8.36 -1.75
N GLY A 235 4.86 -8.79 -1.66
CA GLY A 235 5.26 -10.14 -2.03
C GLY A 235 5.28 -10.41 -3.54
N ASN A 236 5.50 -11.67 -3.90
CA ASN A 236 5.52 -12.10 -5.30
C ASN A 236 4.09 -12.31 -5.78
N SER A 237 3.34 -11.24 -6.05
CA SER A 237 2.10 -11.39 -6.82
C SER A 237 2.48 -11.67 -8.27
N ILE A 238 2.61 -12.95 -8.61
CA ILE A 238 2.50 -13.40 -10.00
C ILE A 238 0.99 -13.35 -10.30
N PHE A 239 0.51 -12.21 -10.79
CA PHE A 239 -0.77 -12.17 -11.48
C PHE A 239 -0.60 -12.83 -12.85
#